data_AF-A0A450W0S8-F1
#
_entry.id   AF-A0A450W0S8-F1
#
_cell.length_a   1.000
_cell.length_b   1.000
_cell.length_c   1.000
_cell.angle_alpha   90.00
_cell.angle_beta   90.00
_cell.angle_gamma   90.00
#
_symmetry.space_group_name_H-M   'P 1'
#
loop_
_entity.id
_entity.type
_entity.pdbx_description
1 polymer ?
#
loop_
_entity_poly.entity_id
_entity_poly.type
_entity_poly.pdbx_seq_one_letter_code
_entity_poly.pdbx_strand_id
1 'polypeptide(L)' 'QAIVSLTERKSRLSLISKLKTKGADEVEEAVLALLEPLTEQVHTITSDNGK' A
#
# COMPACT_ATOMS: atom_id res chain seq x y z
N GLN A 1 1.94 2.08 -16.16
CA GLN A 1 0.84 2.13 -15.17
C GLN A 1 0.92 0.90 -14.29
N ALA A 2 0.64 1.06 -13.01
CA ALA A 2 0.64 0.00 -12.02
C ALA A 2 -0.51 0.22 -11.02
N ILE A 3 -0.76 -0.76 -10.17
CA ILE A 3 -1.69 -0.65 -9.04
C ILE A 3 -0.93 -1.12 -7.81
N VAL A 4 -0.99 -0.33 -6.74
CA VAL A 4 -0.61 -0.79 -5.41
C VAL A 4 -1.87 -1.23 -4.69
N SER A 5 -1.81 -2.40 -4.06
CA SER A 5 -2.91 -2.96 -3.27
C SER A 5 -2.36 -3.42 -1.93
N LEU A 6 -2.95 -2.90 -0.85
CA LEU A 6 -2.66 -3.31 0.53
C LEU A 6 -3.89 -4.00 1.08
N THR A 7 -3.74 -5.20 1.64
CA THR A 7 -4.85 -5.95 2.21
C THR A 7 -4.54 -6.32 3.66
N GLU A 8 -5.41 -5.90 4.57
CA GLU A 8 -5.38 -6.37 5.94
C GLU A 8 -5.95 -7.80 6.01
N ARG A 9 -5.20 -8.74 6.60
CA ARG A 9 -5.47 -10.18 6.48
C ARG A 9 -6.71 -10.66 7.25
N LYS A 10 -7.04 -10.03 8.38
CA LYS A 10 -8.13 -10.48 9.27
C LYS A 10 -9.50 -9.99 8.80
N SER A 11 -9.63 -8.69 8.62
CA SER A 11 -10.84 -7.99 8.16
C SER A 11 -11.05 -8.09 6.65
N ARG A 12 -9.98 -8.37 5.89
CA ARG A 12 -9.95 -8.32 4.42
C ARG A 12 -10.21 -6.92 3.84
N LEU A 13 -10.05 -5.86 4.64
CA LEU A 13 -10.05 -4.49 4.14
C LEU A 13 -8.93 -4.34 3.09
N SER A 14 -9.29 -3.80 1.93
CA SER A 14 -8.36 -3.57 0.82
C SER A 14 -8.30 -2.10 0.47
N LEU A 15 -7.08 -1.57 0.41
CA LEU A 15 -6.75 -0.22 0.02
C LEU A 15 -6.00 -0.29 -1.30
N ILE A 16 -6.43 0.48 -2.30
CA ILE A 16 -5.92 0.36 -3.66
C ILE A 16 -5.69 1.76 -4.23
N SER A 17 -4.53 1.98 -4.85
CA SER A 17 -4.23 3.20 -5.59
C SER A 17 -3.65 2.87 -6.97
N LYS A 18 -4.08 3.62 -7.98
CA LYS A 18 -3.58 3.51 -9.35
C LYS A 18 -2.37 4.43 -9.51
N LEU A 19 -1.27 3.87 -10.00
CA LEU A 19 -0.02 4.57 -10.22
C LEU A 19 0.24 4.76 -11.73
N LYS A 20 0.88 5.88 -12.08
CA LYS A 20 1.33 6.16 -13.45
C LYS A 20 2.47 5.22 -13.83
N THR A 21 3.39 4.95 -12.90
CA THR A 21 4.54 4.06 -13.05
C THR A 21 4.65 3.07 -11.88
N LYS A 22 5.71 2.26 -11.87
CA LYS A 22 6.07 1.36 -10.75
C LYS A 22 7.34 1.85 -10.03
N GLY A 23 7.65 3.15 -10.13
CA GLY A 23 8.82 3.74 -9.48
C GLY A 23 8.69 3.67 -7.97
N ALA A 24 9.83 3.50 -7.28
CA ALA A 24 9.86 3.38 -5.82
C ALA A 24 9.20 4.58 -5.13
N ASP A 25 9.54 5.80 -5.56
CA ASP A 25 9.01 7.05 -4.98
C ASP A 25 7.47 7.12 -5.09
N GLU A 26 6.92 6.79 -6.27
CA GLU A 26 5.47 6.82 -6.50
C GLU A 26 4.74 5.72 -5.71
N VAL A 27 5.37 4.57 -5.52
CA VAL A 27 4.86 3.49 -4.66
C VAL A 27 4.89 3.92 -3.19
N GLU A 28 5.97 4.52 -2.73
CA GLU A 28 6.13 5.01 -1.36
C GLU A 28 5.05 6.04 -1.00
N GLU A 29 4.90 7.09 -1.82
CA GLU A 29 3.89 8.13 -1.62
C GLU A 29 2.48 7.53 -1.55
N ALA A 30 2.17 6.59 -2.44
CA ALA A 30 0.86 5.95 -2.45
C ALA A 30 0.63 5.06 -1.21
N VAL A 31 1.64 4.31 -0.76
CA VAL A 31 1.54 3.48 0.44
C VAL A 31 1.33 4.33 1.69
N LEU A 32 2.08 5.43 1.83
CA LEU A 32 1.93 6.37 2.95
C LEU A 32 0.52 6.98 2.97
N ALA A 33 0.05 7.50 1.85
CA ALA A 33 -1.28 8.09 1.74
C ALA A 33 -2.42 7.11 2.06
N LEU A 34 -2.27 5.84 1.66
CA LEU A 34 -3.26 4.81 1.96
C LEU A 34 -3.29 4.45 3.46
N LEU A 35 -2.14 4.43 4.13
CA LEU A 35 -2.03 3.97 5.51
C LEU A 35 -2.17 5.07 6.56
N GLU A 36 -1.96 6.35 6.20
CA GLU A 36 -2.07 7.50 7.11
C GLU A 36 -3.36 7.48 7.97
N PRO A 37 -4.56 7.21 7.41
CA PRO A 37 -5.80 7.17 8.21
C PRO A 37 -5.90 5.99 9.18
N LEU A 38 -5.03 4.99 9.05
CA LEU A 38 -5.06 3.72 9.81
C LEU A 38 -3.81 3.53 10.67
N THR A 39 -3.01 4.58 10.88
CA THR A 39 -1.72 4.53 11.58
C THR A 39 -1.80 3.91 12.97
N GLU A 40 -2.90 4.11 13.70
CA GLU A 40 -3.11 3.50 15.01
C GLU A 40 -3.38 1.98 14.96
N GLN A 41 -3.85 1.45 13.83
CA GLN A 41 -4.18 0.03 13.65
C GLN A 41 -3.09 -0.76 12.90
N VAL A 42 -2.23 -0.08 12.13
CA VAL A 42 -1.18 -0.72 11.33
C VAL A 42 0.06 -0.92 12.19
N HIS A 43 0.43 -2.18 12.43
CA HIS A 43 1.64 -2.53 13.20
C HIS A 43 2.73 -3.22 12.38
N THR A 44 2.36 -3.86 11.27
CA THR A 44 3.30 -4.61 10.43
C THR A 44 2.80 -4.61 9.00
N ILE A 45 3.73 -4.45 8.07
CA ILE A 45 3.49 -4.60 6.63
C ILE A 45 4.40 -5.71 6.13
N THR A 46 3.85 -6.60 5.31
CA THR A 46 4.61 -7.58 4.55
C THR A 46 4.39 -7.31 3.08
N SER A 47 5.45 -6.93 2.37
CA SER A 47 5.44 -6.78 0.92
C SER A 47 5.95 -8.05 0.25
N ASP A 48 5.64 -8.22 -1.03
CA ASP A 48 6.33 -9.20 -1.87
C ASP A 48 7.77 -8.72 -2.17
N ASN A 49 8.55 -9.58 -2.85
CA ASN A 49 9.90 -9.27 -3.31
C ASN A 49 9.87 -8.44 -4.61
N GLY A 50 9.10 -7.36 -4.63
CA GLY A 50 8.99 -6.44 -5.76
C GLY A 50 10.36 -5.98 -6.28
N LYS A 51 10.40 -5.62 -7.57
CA LYS A 51 11.59 -5.08 -8.26
C LYS A 51 11.53 -3.57 -8.38
#